data_AF-A0A940B5T1-F1
#
_entry.id   AF-A0A940B5T1-F1
#
_cell.length_a   1.000
_cell.length_b   1.000
_cell.length_c   1.000
_cell.angle_alpha   90.00
_cell.angle_beta   90.00
_cell.angle_gamma   90.00
#
_symmetry.space_group_name_H-M   'P 1'
#
loop_
_entity.id
_entity.type
_entity.pdbx_description
1 polymer ?
#
loop_
_entity_poly.entity_id
_entity_poly.type
_entity_poly.pdbx_seq_one_letter_code
_entity_poly.pdbx_strand_id
1 'polypeptide(L)'
;MTDQEIIQGLIERNNRVTTEFFFKDCRPLFCSIINYVFDYEVDYDEFVNELYMYLMENDAQKLRNFQFRSSVYMWLKILAIRYFIKKRAFMIDDSSQETPYDGRDQKAATESDMTAGGDLERLFMAMSNQRYVCVLRKLVIEDMEPEQLAKEMGTTTANLYNIKKRAMAQLTRVALNDSKEYGKKRLYIR
;
A
#
# COMPACT_ATOMS: atom_id res chain seq x y z
N MET A 1 1.19 19.49 -13.60
CA MET A 1 1.08 20.33 -12.39
C MET A 1 2.25 20.01 -11.47
N THR A 2 2.79 21.00 -10.78
CA THR A 2 3.82 20.79 -9.75
C THR A 2 3.19 20.23 -8.47
N ASP A 3 3.98 19.62 -7.59
CA ASP A 3 3.48 19.13 -6.30
C ASP A 3 2.81 20.25 -5.48
N GLN A 4 3.32 21.48 -5.56
CA GLN A 4 2.76 22.64 -4.86
C GLN A 4 1.39 23.04 -5.42
N GLU A 5 1.25 23.11 -6.75
CA GLU A 5 -0.02 23.39 -7.42
C GLU A 5 -1.08 22.33 -7.09
N ILE A 6 -0.67 21.06 -7.05
CA ILE A 6 -1.55 19.95 -6.70
C ILE A 6 -2.02 20.09 -5.26
N ILE A 7 -1.10 20.21 -4.30
CA ILE A 7 -1.45 20.27 -2.87
C ILE A 7 -2.32 21.50 -2.58
N GLN A 8 -1.96 22.66 -3.11
CA GLN A 8 -2.74 23.88 -2.91
C GLN A 8 -4.13 23.75 -3.54
N GLY A 9 -4.22 23.26 -4.78
CA GLY A 9 -5.50 23.07 -5.45
C GLY A 9 -6.40 22.05 -4.74
N LEU A 10 -5.83 21.00 -4.14
CA LEU A 10 -6.59 20.05 -3.32
C LEU A 10 -7.09 20.69 -2.02
N ILE A 11 -6.26 21.46 -1.31
CA ILE A 11 -6.65 22.18 -0.08
C ILE A 11 -7.78 23.18 -0.38
N GLU A 12 -7.69 23.89 -1.50
CA GLU A 12 -8.70 24.85 -1.97
C GLU A 12 -9.96 24.18 -2.56
N ARG A 13 -9.99 22.84 -2.64
CA ARG A 13 -11.07 22.07 -3.26
C ARG A 13 -11.34 22.53 -4.69
N ASN A 14 -10.29 22.89 -5.42
CA ASN A 14 -10.38 23.29 -6.81
C ASN A 14 -10.79 22.08 -7.66
N ASN A 15 -12.01 22.10 -8.20
CA ASN A 15 -12.56 20.99 -8.97
C ASN A 15 -11.68 20.60 -10.16
N ARG A 16 -11.10 21.58 -10.88
CA ARG A 16 -10.25 21.28 -12.03
C ARG A 16 -8.99 20.53 -11.63
N VAL A 17 -8.32 21.00 -10.58
CA VAL A 17 -7.10 20.33 -10.06
C VAL A 17 -7.44 18.96 -9.50
N THR A 18 -8.53 18.85 -8.74
CA THR A 18 -9.00 17.59 -8.12
C THR A 18 -9.30 16.54 -9.18
N THR A 19 -10.08 16.90 -10.21
CA THR A 19 -10.45 15.98 -11.29
C THR A 19 -9.23 15.57 -12.12
N GLU A 20 -8.42 16.53 -12.56
CA GLU A 20 -7.20 16.25 -13.35
C GLU A 20 -6.24 15.34 -12.56
N PHE A 21 -6.00 15.67 -11.29
CA PHE A 21 -5.04 14.93 -10.48
C PHE A 21 -5.51 13.50 -10.18
N PHE A 22 -6.74 13.30 -9.72
CA PHE A 22 -7.20 11.97 -9.30
C PHE A 22 -7.67 11.10 -10.46
N PHE A 23 -8.34 11.65 -11.47
CA PHE A 23 -8.96 10.83 -12.53
C PHE A 23 -8.11 10.72 -13.80
N LYS A 24 -7.04 11.51 -13.91
CA LYS A 24 -6.11 11.44 -15.05
C LYS A 24 -4.69 11.11 -14.59
N ASP A 25 -4.07 11.97 -13.78
CA ASP A 25 -2.65 11.84 -13.44
C ASP A 25 -2.37 10.63 -12.53
N CYS A 26 -3.20 10.43 -11.49
CA CYS A 26 -3.04 9.33 -10.55
C CYS A 26 -3.67 8.01 -11.02
N ARG A 27 -4.38 7.99 -12.15
CA ARG A 27 -5.16 6.80 -12.54
C ARG A 27 -4.33 5.52 -12.66
N PRO A 28 -3.17 5.50 -13.32
CA PRO A 28 -2.32 4.31 -13.34
C PRO A 28 -1.83 3.90 -11.94
N LEU A 29 -1.50 4.89 -11.09
CA LEU A 29 -1.06 4.65 -9.72
C LEU A 29 -2.18 4.03 -8.88
N PHE A 30 -3.39 4.58 -8.95
CA PHE A 30 -4.53 4.11 -8.18
C PHE A 30 -4.99 2.74 -8.63
N CYS A 31 -5.06 2.45 -9.94
CA CYS A 31 -5.28 1.08 -10.42
C CYS A 31 -4.25 0.10 -9.85
N SER A 32 -2.97 0.49 -9.79
CA SER A 32 -1.93 -0.38 -9.20
C SER A 32 -2.12 -0.60 -7.70
N ILE A 33 -2.63 0.40 -6.97
CA ILE A 33 -2.95 0.29 -5.54
C ILE A 33 -4.19 -0.56 -5.34
N ILE A 34 -5.24 -0.39 -6.16
CA ILE A 34 -6.46 -1.17 -6.09
C ILE A 34 -6.13 -2.66 -6.25
N ASN A 35 -5.41 -3.02 -7.31
CA ASN A 35 -5.02 -4.42 -7.56
C ASN A 35 -4.06 -4.97 -6.50
N TYR A 36 -3.31 -4.10 -5.82
CA TYR A 36 -2.39 -4.52 -4.76
C TYR A 36 -3.11 -4.71 -3.43
N VAL A 37 -4.06 -3.83 -3.11
CA VAL A 37 -4.77 -3.88 -1.83
C VAL A 37 -5.92 -4.86 -1.92
N PHE A 38 -6.78 -4.78 -2.94
CA PHE A 38 -8.05 -5.52 -3.07
C PHE A 38 -7.92 -6.79 -3.91
N ASP A 39 -8.52 -7.85 -3.37
CA ASP A 39 -8.68 -9.19 -3.94
C ASP A 39 -10.00 -9.33 -4.72
N TYR A 40 -10.83 -8.30 -4.71
CA TYR A 40 -12.08 -8.18 -5.45
C TYR A 40 -12.09 -6.92 -6.31
N GLU A 41 -13.00 -6.87 -7.28
CA GLU A 41 -13.20 -5.71 -8.13
C GLU A 41 -13.71 -4.52 -7.32
N VAL A 42 -12.99 -3.40 -7.38
CA VAL A 42 -13.35 -2.15 -6.71
C VAL A 42 -13.65 -1.10 -7.76
N ASP A 43 -14.80 -0.45 -7.63
CA ASP A 43 -15.13 0.69 -8.47
C ASP A 43 -14.13 1.83 -8.25
N TYR A 44 -13.63 2.38 -9.35
CA TYR A 44 -12.57 3.39 -9.30
C TYR A 44 -13.05 4.68 -8.62
N ASP A 45 -14.29 5.08 -8.87
CA ASP A 45 -14.85 6.32 -8.34
C ASP A 45 -15.10 6.17 -6.84
N GLU A 46 -15.56 5.00 -6.39
CA GLU A 46 -15.66 4.66 -4.97
C GLU A 46 -14.30 4.72 -4.26
N PHE A 47 -13.26 4.10 -4.83
CA PHE A 47 -11.89 4.18 -4.30
C PHE A 47 -11.41 5.63 -4.17
N VAL A 48 -11.61 6.44 -5.23
CA VAL A 48 -11.18 7.85 -5.23
C VAL A 48 -11.97 8.68 -4.22
N ASN A 49 -13.30 8.52 -4.16
CA ASN A 49 -14.14 9.25 -3.21
C ASN A 49 -13.73 8.95 -1.77
N GLU A 50 -13.51 7.67 -1.48
CA GLU A 50 -13.10 7.22 -0.15
C GLU A 50 -11.72 7.79 0.24
N LEU A 51 -10.74 7.73 -0.67
CA LEU A 51 -9.42 8.32 -0.47
C LEU A 51 -9.51 9.86 -0.31
N TYR A 52 -10.37 10.51 -1.10
CA TYR A 52 -10.59 11.94 -1.03
C TYR A 52 -11.14 12.36 0.34
N MET A 53 -12.15 11.65 0.84
CA MET A 53 -12.71 11.91 2.17
C MET A 53 -11.63 11.77 3.25
N TYR A 54 -10.81 10.72 3.19
CA TYR A 54 -9.69 10.52 4.11
C TYR A 54 -8.64 11.64 4.05
N LEU A 55 -8.36 12.18 2.85
CA LEU A 55 -7.45 13.32 2.68
C LEU A 55 -8.03 14.61 3.25
N MET A 56 -9.35 14.80 3.16
CA MET A 56 -10.05 16.02 3.59
C MET A 56 -10.39 16.05 5.08
N GLU A 57 -10.24 14.94 5.80
CA GLU A 57 -10.41 14.87 7.25
C GLU A 57 -9.61 15.97 7.99
N ASN A 58 -10.22 16.50 9.06
CA ASN A 58 -9.64 17.55 9.91
C ASN A 58 -9.16 18.77 9.11
N ASP A 59 -10.00 19.28 8.20
CA ASP A 59 -9.67 20.40 7.31
C ASP A 59 -8.40 20.16 6.48
N ALA A 60 -8.36 19.01 5.81
CA ALA A 60 -7.23 18.63 4.95
C ALA A 60 -5.87 18.66 5.67
N GLN A 61 -5.83 18.36 6.98
CA GLN A 61 -4.61 18.45 7.80
C GLN A 61 -3.45 17.63 7.20
N LYS A 62 -3.75 16.48 6.59
CA LYS A 62 -2.74 15.61 5.95
C LYS A 62 -2.06 16.31 4.77
N LEU A 63 -2.83 17.04 3.96
CA LEU A 63 -2.32 17.82 2.84
C LEU A 63 -1.55 19.04 3.34
N ARG A 64 -2.06 19.75 4.35
CA ARG A 64 -1.40 20.93 4.95
C ARG A 64 -0.05 20.60 5.59
N ASN A 65 0.08 19.40 6.16
CA ASN A 65 1.31 18.92 6.78
C ASN A 65 2.31 18.30 5.79
N PHE A 66 1.99 18.24 4.49
CA PHE A 66 2.89 17.69 3.50
C PHE A 66 4.12 18.58 3.32
N GLN A 67 5.30 18.05 3.68
CA GLN A 67 6.56 18.81 3.72
C GLN A 67 7.36 18.80 2.41
N PHE A 68 6.82 18.27 1.31
CA PHE A 68 7.49 18.22 0.00
C PHE A 68 8.88 17.53 0.01
N ARG A 69 9.11 16.59 0.94
CA ARG A 69 10.37 15.80 1.01
C ARG A 69 10.41 14.63 0.01
N SER A 70 9.31 14.38 -0.68
CA SER A 70 9.13 13.42 -1.76
C SER A 70 8.11 13.99 -2.75
N SER A 71 7.90 13.33 -3.88
CA SER A 71 6.79 13.70 -4.76
C SER A 71 5.44 13.45 -4.09
N VAL A 72 4.41 14.21 -4.49
CA VAL A 72 3.04 13.99 -3.99
C VAL A 72 2.54 12.59 -4.33
N TYR A 73 2.92 12.05 -5.49
CA TYR A 73 2.60 10.70 -5.94
C TYR A 73 3.15 9.61 -5.01
N MET A 74 4.42 9.73 -4.59
CA MET A 74 5.03 8.74 -3.70
C MET A 74 4.41 8.79 -2.31
N TRP A 75 4.16 10.00 -1.80
CA TRP A 75 3.49 10.20 -0.52
C TRP A 75 2.07 9.65 -0.55
N LEU A 76 1.30 9.98 -1.59
CA LEU A 76 -0.07 9.54 -1.78
C LEU A 76 -0.17 8.02 -1.95
N LYS A 77 0.78 7.40 -2.66
CA LYS A 77 0.87 5.94 -2.78
C LYS A 77 0.96 5.27 -1.40
N ILE A 78 1.90 5.71 -0.57
CA ILE A 78 2.12 5.15 0.77
C ILE A 78 0.90 5.39 1.65
N LEU A 79 0.34 6.60 1.61
CA LEU A 79 -0.82 7.01 2.40
C LEU A 79 -2.07 6.19 2.04
N ALA A 80 -2.37 6.03 0.76
CA ALA A 80 -3.53 5.26 0.29
C ALA A 80 -3.40 3.77 0.63
N ILE A 81 -2.24 3.15 0.37
CA ILE A 81 -2.00 1.74 0.71
C ILE A 81 -2.24 1.50 2.20
N ARG A 82 -1.63 2.32 3.06
CA ARG A 82 -1.79 2.20 4.52
C ARG A 82 -3.24 2.35 4.96
N TYR A 83 -3.92 3.35 4.43
CA TYR A 83 -5.32 3.62 4.74
C TYR A 83 -6.22 2.42 4.40
N PHE A 84 -6.16 1.93 3.17
CA PHE A 84 -7.06 0.87 2.71
C PHE A 84 -6.74 -0.51 3.31
N ILE A 85 -5.47 -0.82 3.59
CA ILE A 85 -5.11 -2.04 4.33
C ILE A 85 -5.69 -1.99 5.75
N LYS A 86 -5.52 -0.87 6.45
CA LYS A 86 -6.06 -0.70 7.81
C LYS A 86 -7.58 -0.77 7.83
N LYS A 87 -8.24 -0.11 6.87
CA LYS A 87 -9.70 -0.12 6.76
C LYS A 87 -10.24 -1.54 6.53
N ARG A 88 -9.60 -2.33 5.65
CA ARG A 88 -9.99 -3.74 5.46
C ARG A 88 -9.84 -4.55 6.75
N ALA A 89 -8.71 -4.44 7.44
CA ALA A 89 -8.49 -5.19 8.67
C ALA A 89 -9.61 -4.93 9.70
N PHE A 90 -10.08 -3.69 9.79
CA PHE A 90 -11.19 -3.32 10.67
C PHE A 90 -12.55 -3.88 10.19
N MET A 91 -12.82 -3.87 8.89
CA MET A 91 -14.07 -4.47 8.34
C MET A 91 -14.10 -6.00 8.47
N ILE A 92 -12.95 -6.67 8.47
CA ILE A 92 -12.87 -8.12 8.69
C ILE A 92 -13.10 -8.47 10.17
N ASP A 93 -12.57 -7.67 11.11
CA ASP A 93 -12.75 -7.88 12.56
C ASP A 93 -14.21 -7.65 13.02
N ASP A 94 -14.92 -6.73 12.35
CA ASP A 94 -16.33 -6.39 12.63
C ASP A 94 -17.33 -7.44 12.09
N SER A 95 -16.86 -8.45 11.34
CA SER A 95 -17.72 -9.51 10.77
C SER A 95 -18.02 -10.69 11.71
N SER A 96 -17.62 -10.62 12.99
CA SER A 96 -17.84 -11.71 13.95
C SER A 96 -19.26 -11.79 14.54
N GLN A 97 -20.22 -10.95 14.09
CA GLN A 97 -21.61 -10.98 14.56
C GLN A 97 -22.65 -10.78 13.44
N GLU A 98 -22.62 -11.56 12.36
CA GLU A 98 -23.83 -11.76 11.55
C GLU A 98 -24.10 -13.25 11.24
N THR A 99 -25.33 -13.66 11.53
CA THR A 99 -25.87 -15.03 11.55
C THR A 99 -25.99 -15.69 10.18
N PRO A 100 -26.03 -17.04 10.11
CA PRO A 100 -25.86 -17.78 8.87
C PRO A 100 -27.15 -17.83 8.05
N TYR A 101 -27.12 -17.35 6.80
CA TYR A 101 -28.11 -17.74 5.80
C TYR A 101 -27.56 -18.92 4.99
N ASP A 102 -28.18 -20.08 5.21
CA ASP A 102 -28.00 -21.32 4.45
C ASP A 102 -28.49 -21.10 3.01
N GLY A 103 -27.67 -21.48 2.05
CA GLY A 103 -27.90 -21.28 0.62
C GLY A 103 -26.82 -21.98 -0.18
N ARG A 104 -26.79 -23.31 -0.04
CA ARG A 104 -25.88 -24.22 -0.75
C ARG A 104 -25.84 -23.92 -2.25
N ASP A 105 -24.64 -23.66 -2.77
CA ASP A 105 -24.17 -24.38 -3.93
C ASP A 105 -22.64 -24.58 -3.87
N GLN A 106 -22.23 -25.85 -3.90
CA GLN A 106 -20.84 -26.28 -3.92
C GLN A 106 -20.34 -26.32 -5.37
N LYS A 107 -19.25 -25.61 -5.65
CA LYS A 107 -18.01 -26.10 -6.31
C LYS A 107 -17.35 -25.00 -7.15
N ALA A 108 -16.22 -24.51 -6.66
CA ALA A 108 -14.98 -24.40 -7.44
C ALA A 108 -13.82 -24.17 -6.47
N ALA A 109 -13.13 -25.25 -6.10
CA ALA A 109 -11.77 -25.14 -5.62
C ALA A 109 -10.87 -24.95 -6.83
N THR A 110 -10.52 -23.71 -7.20
CA THR A 110 -9.41 -23.44 -8.12
C THR A 110 -8.94 -21.99 -7.97
N GLU A 111 -7.75 -21.84 -7.37
CA GLU A 111 -6.74 -20.86 -7.79
C GLU A 111 -7.13 -19.37 -7.86
N SER A 112 -7.26 -18.69 -6.71
CA SER A 112 -7.20 -17.21 -6.69
C SER A 112 -6.58 -16.59 -5.44
N ASP A 113 -5.92 -17.38 -4.59
CA ASP A 113 -5.19 -16.89 -3.40
C ASP A 113 -3.84 -16.22 -3.76
N MET A 114 -3.58 -15.97 -5.06
CA MET A 114 -2.43 -15.23 -5.58
C MET A 114 -2.69 -13.71 -5.54
N THR A 115 -3.08 -13.19 -4.38
CA THR A 115 -3.23 -11.75 -4.14
C THR A 115 -1.98 -11.21 -3.47
N ALA A 116 -1.59 -9.97 -3.76
CA ALA A 116 -0.28 -9.34 -3.50
C ALA A 116 0.37 -9.54 -2.10
N GLY A 117 -0.40 -9.92 -1.07
CA GLY A 117 0.14 -10.40 0.21
C GLY A 117 1.03 -11.64 0.07
N GLY A 118 0.67 -12.57 -0.83
CA GLY A 118 1.51 -13.72 -1.19
C GLY A 118 2.80 -13.32 -1.90
N ASP A 119 2.76 -12.25 -2.70
CA ASP A 119 3.95 -11.75 -3.41
C ASP A 119 4.94 -11.09 -2.45
N LEU A 120 4.48 -10.28 -1.48
CA LEU A 120 5.39 -9.71 -0.47
C LEU A 120 5.99 -10.78 0.43
N GLU A 121 5.22 -11.77 0.85
CA GLU A 121 5.77 -12.85 1.68
C GLU A 121 6.78 -13.70 0.91
N ARG A 122 6.52 -13.98 -0.37
CA ARG A 122 7.51 -14.61 -1.25
C ARG A 122 8.78 -13.76 -1.38
N LEU A 123 8.66 -12.45 -1.55
CA LEU A 123 9.81 -11.54 -1.62
C LEU A 123 10.58 -11.50 -0.29
N PHE A 124 9.89 -11.50 0.85
CA PHE A 124 10.51 -11.56 2.17
C PHE A 124 11.22 -12.88 2.42
N MET A 125 10.65 -14.02 1.99
CA MET A 125 11.32 -15.32 2.04
C MET A 125 12.59 -15.35 1.17
N ALA A 126 12.60 -14.63 0.06
CA ALA A 126 13.76 -14.52 -0.83
C ALA A 126 14.82 -13.50 -0.34
N MET A 127 14.55 -12.71 0.70
CA MET A 127 15.55 -11.84 1.33
C MET A 127 16.44 -12.64 2.28
N SER A 128 17.76 -12.60 2.06
CA SER A 128 18.71 -13.34 2.91
C SER A 128 18.86 -12.76 4.32
N ASN A 129 18.47 -11.50 4.55
CA ASN A 129 18.63 -10.85 5.85
C ASN A 129 17.30 -10.78 6.62
N GLN A 130 17.11 -11.72 7.55
CA GLN A 130 15.87 -11.80 8.36
C GLN A 130 15.68 -10.60 9.29
N ARG A 131 16.78 -9.93 9.69
CA ARG A 131 16.68 -8.67 10.45
C ARG A 131 16.07 -7.56 9.60
N TYR A 132 16.33 -7.55 8.29
CA TYR A 132 15.72 -6.59 7.37
C TYR A 132 14.25 -6.90 7.12
N VAL A 133 13.91 -8.18 6.96
CA VAL A 133 12.52 -8.63 6.86
C VAL A 133 11.72 -8.22 8.10
N CYS A 134 12.25 -8.46 9.31
CA CYS A 134 11.62 -8.04 10.56
C CYS A 134 11.37 -6.53 10.60
N VAL A 135 12.37 -5.70 10.26
CA VAL A 135 12.19 -4.24 10.24
C VAL A 135 11.17 -3.80 9.21
N LEU A 136 11.14 -4.41 8.02
CA LEU A 136 10.14 -4.08 7.01
C LEU A 136 8.74 -4.51 7.45
N ARG A 137 8.58 -5.73 7.98
CA ARG A 137 7.31 -6.23 8.48
C ARG A 137 6.79 -5.32 9.59
N LYS A 138 7.59 -5.06 10.61
CA LYS A 138 7.18 -4.25 11.76
C LYS A 138 6.87 -2.80 11.39
N LEU A 139 7.65 -2.16 10.51
CA LEU A 139 7.44 -0.75 10.15
C LEU A 139 6.47 -0.51 8.98
N VAL A 140 6.28 -1.50 8.10
CA VAL A 140 5.52 -1.32 6.85
C VAL A 140 4.20 -2.09 6.89
N ILE A 141 4.18 -3.25 7.54
CA ILE A 141 2.99 -4.11 7.64
C ILE A 141 2.30 -3.91 8.99
N GLU A 142 3.04 -3.94 10.10
CA GLU A 142 2.48 -3.83 11.46
C GLU A 142 2.39 -2.38 11.98
N ASP A 143 2.88 -1.40 11.21
CA ASP A 143 2.89 0.04 11.53
C ASP A 143 3.42 0.38 12.93
N MET A 144 4.40 -0.39 13.41
CA MET A 144 5.06 -0.16 14.70
C MET A 144 5.86 1.14 14.63
N GLU A 145 5.73 1.97 15.67
CA GLU A 145 6.49 3.21 15.78
C GLU A 145 8.01 2.92 15.81
N PRO A 146 8.83 3.69 15.06
CA PRO A 146 10.28 3.46 14.99
C PRO A 146 10.97 3.45 16.36
N GLU A 147 10.51 4.26 17.30
CA GLU A 147 11.02 4.34 18.68
C GLU A 147 10.74 3.04 19.44
N GLN A 148 9.53 2.48 19.28
CA GLN A 148 9.12 1.23 19.90
C GLN A 148 9.92 0.06 19.32
N LEU A 149 10.05 0.00 17.99
CA LEU A 149 10.84 -1.04 17.34
C LEU A 149 12.32 -0.93 17.67
N ALA A 150 12.88 0.28 17.73
CA ALA A 150 14.26 0.49 18.12
C ALA A 150 14.52 -0.04 19.53
N LYS A 151 13.60 0.22 20.47
CA LYS A 151 13.65 -0.31 21.84
C LYS A 151 13.56 -1.84 21.84
N GLU A 152 12.62 -2.42 21.10
CA GLU A 152 12.45 -3.88 21.00
C GLU A 152 13.70 -4.57 20.43
N MET A 153 14.34 -3.96 19.42
CA MET A 153 15.55 -4.48 18.79
C MET A 153 16.85 -4.14 19.55
N GLY A 154 16.76 -3.48 20.71
CA GLY A 154 17.94 -3.04 21.47
C GLY A 154 18.87 -2.12 20.68
N THR A 155 18.31 -1.21 19.88
CA THR A 155 19.08 -0.32 19.00
C THR A 155 18.58 1.12 19.03
N THR A 156 19.27 2.04 18.35
CA THR A 156 18.84 3.45 18.24
C THR A 156 17.92 3.65 17.04
N THR A 157 17.03 4.63 17.11
CA THR A 157 16.16 5.02 15.98
C THR A 157 16.97 5.37 14.73
N ALA A 158 18.09 6.08 14.88
CA ALA A 158 19.01 6.39 13.78
C ALA A 158 19.56 5.11 13.11
N ASN A 159 19.96 4.11 13.89
CA ASN A 159 20.42 2.84 13.34
C ASN A 159 19.26 2.04 12.70
N LEU A 160 18.06 2.13 13.26
CA LEU A 160 16.85 1.54 12.67
C LEU A 160 16.53 2.13 11.29
N TYR A 161 16.66 3.45 11.09
CA TYR A 161 16.50 4.08 9.78
C TYR A 161 17.57 3.61 8.78
N ASN A 162 18.82 3.42 9.21
CA ASN A 162 19.87 2.84 8.38
C ASN A 162 19.57 1.40 7.97
N ILE A 163 19.04 0.59 8.91
CA ILE A 163 18.60 -0.77 8.63
C ILE A 163 17.44 -0.75 7.63
N LYS A 164 16.42 0.09 7.83
CA LYS A 164 15.28 0.26 6.91
C LYS A 164 15.75 0.63 5.50
N LYS A 165 16.70 1.56 5.37
CA LYS A 165 17.27 1.96 4.06
C LYS A 165 17.93 0.77 3.34
N ARG A 166 18.74 -0.01 4.04
CA ARG A 166 19.40 -1.21 3.47
C ARG A 166 18.38 -2.32 3.16
N ALA A 167 17.38 -2.49 4.01
CA ALA A 167 16.29 -3.44 3.82
C ALA A 167 15.50 -3.15 2.55
N MET A 168 15.13 -1.88 2.34
CA MET A 168 14.44 -1.45 1.11
C MET A 168 15.31 -1.69 -0.13
N ALA A 169 16.61 -1.41 -0.08
CA ALA A 169 17.51 -1.68 -1.21
C ALA A 169 17.60 -3.18 -1.53
N GLN A 170 17.63 -4.05 -0.52
CA GLN A 170 17.63 -5.49 -0.72
C GLN A 170 16.28 -5.99 -1.26
N LEU A 171 15.15 -5.50 -0.73
CA LEU A 171 13.82 -5.84 -1.23
C LEU A 171 13.68 -5.48 -2.72
N THR A 172 14.14 -4.29 -3.13
CA THR A 172 14.16 -3.89 -4.54
C THR A 172 14.98 -4.85 -5.40
N ARG A 173 16.17 -5.27 -4.93
CA ARG A 173 16.99 -6.24 -5.68
C ARG A 173 16.30 -7.59 -5.84
N VAL A 174 15.65 -8.08 -4.79
CA VAL A 174 14.90 -9.34 -4.81
C VAL A 174 13.73 -9.23 -5.77
N ALA A 175 12.93 -8.16 -5.70
CA ALA A 175 11.80 -7.93 -6.59
C ALA A 175 12.21 -7.81 -8.08
N LEU A 176 13.32 -7.14 -8.37
CA LEU A 176 13.85 -7.05 -9.73
C LEU A 176 14.32 -8.41 -10.26
N ASN A 177 14.92 -9.26 -9.41
CA ASN A 177 15.30 -10.61 -9.82
C ASN A 177 14.08 -11.51 -10.03
N ASP A 178 13.07 -11.38 -9.18
CA ASP A 178 11.81 -12.10 -9.27
C ASP A 178 11.07 -11.79 -10.58
N SER A 179 11.01 -10.51 -10.99
CA SER A 179 10.43 -10.07 -12.27
C SER A 179 11.16 -10.64 -13.50
N LYS A 180 12.49 -10.83 -13.42
CA LYS A 180 13.29 -11.43 -14.51
C LYS A 180 13.02 -12.92 -14.66
N GLU A 181 12.78 -13.63 -13.56
CA GLU A 181 12.38 -15.04 -13.59
C GLU A 181 10.94 -15.21 -14.09
N TYR A 182 10.03 -14.32 -13.69
CA TYR A 182 8.65 -14.32 -14.17
C TYR A 182 8.56 -14.07 -15.69
N GLY A 183 9.37 -13.14 -16.22
CA GLY A 183 9.47 -12.88 -17.66
C GLY A 183 10.02 -14.06 -18.47
N LYS A 184 10.88 -14.91 -17.89
CA LYS A 184 11.39 -16.12 -18.54
C LYS A 184 10.37 -17.26 -18.60
N LYS A 185 9.54 -17.43 -17.55
CA LYS A 185 8.53 -18.51 -17.50
C LYS A 185 7.40 -18.35 -18.54
N ARG A 186 7.08 -17.12 -18.96
CA ARG A 186 6.07 -16.86 -20.01
C ARG A 186 6.51 -17.18 -21.44
N LEU A 187 7.82 -17.39 -21.70
CA LEU A 187 8.32 -17.73 -23.04
C LEU A 187 8.22 -19.23 -23.39
N TYR A 188 7.86 -20.08 -22.41
CA TYR A 188 7.79 -21.53 -22.59
C TYR A 188 6.37 -22.09 -22.61
N ILE A 189 5.35 -21.23 -22.66
CA ILE A 189 3.96 -21.64 -22.87
C ILE A 189 3.56 -21.18 -24.27
N ARG A 190 3.81 -22.04 -25.26
CA ARG A 190 3.25 -21.96 -26.62
C ARG A 190 2.65 -23.31 -26.95
#